data_AF-U2PRC9-F1
#
_entry.id   AF-U2PRC9-F1
#
_cell.length_a   1.000
_cell.length_b   1.000
_cell.length_c   1.000
_cell.angle_alpha   90.00
_cell.angle_beta   90.00
_cell.angle_gamma   90.00
#
_symmetry.space_group_name_H-M   'P 1'
#
loop_
_entity.id
_entity.type
_entity.pdbx_description
1 polymer ?
#
loop_
_entity_poly.entity_id
_entity_poly.type
_entity_poly.pdbx_seq_one_letter_code
_entity_poly.pdbx_strand_id
1 'polypeptide(L)'
;NLNGNVENKSNIYSGGNLNTFDMISSGNINVSGNITAGNFKNSLATVLSGGNFNVRNLDNSGNIQVSGITDINGKFDNTGALTSVKRISVLGNIGSTGNILTNEDLTAKNTVTSGAIAAKNLRVDNLTNDGKISTNGELTAKDVKNTGEILSSGKISGSSLVTSGKVQTNETLDIDGLLDNSGTVGAAKDISVAGNVLNSGEILTN
;
A
#
# COMPACT_ATOMS: atom_id res chain seq x y z
N ASN A 1 -27.47 7.02 -8.85
CA ASN A 1 -26.28 7.42 -9.64
C ASN A 1 -26.23 8.92 -9.78
N LEU A 2 -25.09 9.53 -9.45
CA LEU A 2 -24.84 10.96 -9.56
C LEU A 2 -23.80 11.18 -10.68
N ASN A 3 -24.18 10.87 -11.93
CA ASN A 3 -23.27 10.68 -13.07
C ASN A 3 -22.39 11.90 -13.46
N GLY A 4 -22.53 13.05 -12.79
CA GLY A 4 -21.69 14.23 -13.00
C GLY A 4 -20.60 14.37 -11.94
N ASN A 5 -20.02 15.58 -11.88
CA ASN A 5 -19.13 15.97 -10.80
C ASN A 5 -19.94 16.18 -9.51
N VAL A 6 -19.47 15.63 -8.40
CA VAL A 6 -20.13 15.73 -7.10
C VAL A 6 -19.23 16.43 -6.10
N GLU A 7 -19.72 17.52 -5.53
CA GLU A 7 -19.17 18.14 -4.32
C GLU A 7 -20.06 17.76 -3.13
N ASN A 8 -19.55 16.92 -2.24
CA ASN A 8 -20.27 16.49 -1.04
C ASN A 8 -19.73 17.18 0.22
N LYS A 9 -20.53 18.10 0.78
CA LYS A 9 -20.25 18.79 2.04
C LYS A 9 -21.02 18.23 3.24
N SER A 10 -21.85 17.21 3.03
CA SER A 10 -22.69 16.59 4.05
C SER A 10 -22.70 15.07 3.87
N ASN A 11 -23.83 14.40 4.07
CA ASN A 11 -23.88 12.94 4.02
C ASN A 11 -24.52 12.43 2.71
N ILE A 12 -23.90 11.42 2.10
CA ILE A 12 -24.49 10.63 1.02
C ILE A 12 -24.76 9.23 1.55
N TYR A 13 -26.02 8.78 1.42
CA TYR A 13 -26.43 7.41 1.72
C TYR A 13 -26.97 6.75 0.46
N SER A 14 -26.51 5.54 0.15
CA SER A 14 -27.04 4.75 -0.97
C SER A 14 -27.23 3.30 -0.56
N GLY A 15 -28.45 2.77 -0.77
CA GLY A 15 -28.75 1.34 -0.63
C GLY A 15 -28.31 0.49 -1.83
N GLY A 16 -27.68 1.10 -2.84
CA GLY A 16 -27.11 0.42 -4.00
C GLY A 16 -25.74 1.00 -4.35
N ASN A 17 -25.41 1.07 -5.64
CA ASN A 17 -24.13 1.63 -6.10
C ASN A 17 -24.14 3.17 -6.08
N LEU A 18 -22.95 3.77 -5.95
CA LEU A 18 -22.71 5.20 -6.14
C LEU A 18 -21.72 5.39 -7.30
N ASN A 19 -22.23 5.90 -8.41
CA ASN A 19 -21.43 6.23 -9.59
C ASN A 19 -21.37 7.76 -9.76
N THR A 20 -20.17 8.29 -9.99
CA THR A 20 -19.89 9.71 -10.25
C THR A 20 -18.86 9.88 -11.36
N PHE A 21 -18.82 11.05 -12.01
CA PHE A 21 -17.71 11.36 -12.91
C PHE A 21 -16.46 11.69 -12.10
N ASP A 22 -16.52 12.71 -11.24
CA ASP A 22 -15.51 13.02 -10.24
C ASP A 22 -16.21 13.29 -8.89
N MET A 23 -15.51 13.05 -7.78
CA MET A 23 -16.02 13.29 -6.44
C MET A 23 -15.02 14.07 -5.59
N ILE A 24 -15.50 15.13 -4.95
CA ILE A 24 -14.82 15.84 -3.86
C ILE A 24 -15.73 15.74 -2.64
N SER A 25 -15.28 15.08 -1.58
CA SER A 25 -16.06 14.86 -0.37
C SER A 25 -15.34 15.39 0.85
N SER A 26 -16.03 16.24 1.61
CA SER A 26 -15.67 16.63 2.99
C SER A 26 -16.72 16.20 4.01
N GLY A 27 -17.78 15.53 3.58
CA GLY A 27 -18.75 14.88 4.46
C GLY A 27 -18.84 13.38 4.19
N ASN A 28 -19.61 12.66 5.02
CA ASN A 28 -19.55 11.20 5.04
C ASN A 28 -20.27 10.57 3.84
N ILE A 29 -19.80 9.39 3.43
CA ILE A 29 -20.40 8.59 2.37
C ILE A 29 -20.62 7.19 2.92
N ASN A 30 -21.84 6.68 2.81
CA ASN A 30 -22.20 5.32 3.21
C ASN A 30 -23.00 4.65 2.09
N VAL A 31 -22.36 3.70 1.43
CA VAL A 31 -22.87 3.02 0.23
C VAL A 31 -22.84 1.53 0.50
N SER A 32 -23.98 0.85 0.42
CA SER A 32 -24.03 -0.61 0.62
C SER A 32 -23.44 -1.39 -0.56
N GLY A 33 -23.51 -0.82 -1.77
CA GLY A 33 -22.94 -1.39 -2.99
C GLY A 33 -21.55 -0.86 -3.30
N ASN A 34 -21.23 -0.79 -4.59
CA ASN A 34 -19.95 -0.32 -5.08
C ASN A 34 -19.91 1.21 -5.16
N ILE A 35 -18.72 1.78 -4.97
CA ILE A 35 -18.40 3.17 -5.30
C ILE A 35 -17.55 3.18 -6.57
N THR A 36 -17.93 4.01 -7.54
CA THR A 36 -17.16 4.23 -8.76
C THR A 36 -17.08 5.70 -9.10
N ALA A 37 -15.86 6.18 -9.36
CA ALA A 37 -15.59 7.57 -9.72
C ALA A 37 -14.37 7.66 -10.66
N GLY A 38 -14.19 8.80 -11.31
CA GLY A 38 -12.93 9.21 -11.94
C GLY A 38 -11.91 9.60 -10.87
N ASN A 39 -11.74 10.89 -10.63
CA ASN A 39 -11.01 11.38 -9.47
C ASN A 39 -11.89 11.27 -8.23
N PHE A 40 -11.34 10.74 -7.14
CA PHE A 40 -12.00 10.73 -5.84
C PHE A 40 -11.10 11.43 -4.82
N LYS A 41 -11.57 12.55 -4.29
CA LYS A 41 -10.91 13.28 -3.19
C LYS A 41 -11.74 13.15 -1.92
N ASN A 42 -11.17 12.53 -0.91
CA ASN A 42 -11.75 12.41 0.42
C ASN A 42 -10.97 13.28 1.41
N SER A 43 -11.59 14.34 1.93
CA SER A 43 -10.96 15.30 2.83
C SER A 43 -11.49 15.13 4.25
N LEU A 44 -10.72 14.42 5.10
CA LEU A 44 -11.02 14.19 6.52
C LEU A 44 -12.36 13.49 6.83
N ALA A 45 -13.08 13.00 5.82
CA ALA A 45 -14.38 12.37 6.00
C ALA A 45 -14.30 10.83 6.03
N THR A 46 -15.39 10.20 6.46
CA THR A 46 -15.54 8.74 6.42
C THR A 46 -16.26 8.30 5.15
N VAL A 47 -15.68 7.33 4.45
CA VAL A 47 -16.28 6.69 3.27
C VAL A 47 -16.39 5.19 3.53
N LEU A 48 -17.62 4.68 3.49
CA LEU A 48 -17.92 3.26 3.65
C LEU A 48 -18.48 2.72 2.33
N SER A 49 -17.83 1.68 1.80
CA SER A 49 -18.30 0.91 0.64
C SER A 49 -18.52 -0.54 1.06
N GLY A 50 -19.78 -0.97 1.09
CA GLY A 50 -20.16 -2.37 1.33
C GLY A 50 -19.80 -3.30 0.15
N GLY A 51 -19.56 -2.73 -1.03
CA GLY A 51 -19.00 -3.41 -2.19
C GLY A 51 -17.56 -2.97 -2.49
N ASN A 52 -17.22 -2.90 -3.78
CA ASN A 52 -15.92 -2.50 -4.29
C ASN A 52 -15.78 -0.98 -4.40
N PHE A 53 -14.54 -0.49 -4.33
CA PHE A 53 -14.19 0.91 -4.53
C PHE A 53 -13.28 1.05 -5.76
N ASN A 54 -13.82 1.56 -6.86
CA ASN A 54 -13.11 1.63 -8.15
C ASN A 54 -12.96 3.08 -8.59
N VAL A 55 -11.73 3.58 -8.67
CA VAL A 55 -11.46 4.97 -9.05
C VAL A 55 -10.30 5.09 -10.03
N ARG A 56 -10.23 6.21 -10.76
CA ARG A 56 -9.06 6.52 -11.57
C ARG A 56 -7.92 7.07 -10.71
N ASN A 57 -8.19 8.09 -9.89
CA ASN A 57 -7.22 8.65 -8.95
C ASN A 57 -7.85 8.75 -7.56
N LEU A 58 -7.04 8.59 -6.51
CA LEU A 58 -7.47 8.74 -5.13
C LEU A 58 -6.56 9.72 -4.38
N ASP A 59 -7.15 10.80 -3.85
CA ASP A 59 -6.54 11.70 -2.85
C ASP A 59 -7.32 11.51 -1.55
N ASN A 60 -6.72 10.86 -0.55
CA ASN A 60 -7.38 10.54 0.71
C ASN A 60 -6.62 11.12 1.91
N SER A 61 -7.29 11.99 2.65
CA SER A 61 -6.86 12.42 3.99
C SER A 61 -7.82 11.99 5.11
N GLY A 62 -8.95 11.37 4.75
CA GLY A 62 -9.93 10.84 5.70
C GLY A 62 -9.78 9.34 5.94
N ASN A 63 -10.89 8.69 6.29
CA ASN A 63 -10.96 7.24 6.53
C ASN A 63 -11.82 6.57 5.45
N ILE A 64 -11.26 5.63 4.71
CA ILE A 64 -11.98 4.84 3.72
C ILE A 64 -11.97 3.38 4.13
N GLN A 65 -13.16 2.78 4.22
CA GLN A 65 -13.35 1.37 4.52
C GLN A 65 -14.13 0.70 3.40
N VAL A 66 -13.56 -0.39 2.87
CA VAL A 66 -14.08 -1.11 1.71
C VAL A 66 -14.23 -2.58 2.07
N SER A 67 -15.43 -3.13 1.96
CA SER A 67 -15.68 -4.56 2.22
C SER A 67 -15.28 -5.45 1.03
N GLY A 68 -15.26 -4.89 -0.18
CA GLY A 68 -14.81 -5.55 -1.40
C GLY A 68 -13.34 -5.31 -1.71
N ILE A 69 -13.04 -5.25 -3.01
CA ILE A 69 -11.71 -4.85 -3.53
C ILE A 69 -11.62 -3.33 -3.68
N THR A 70 -10.39 -2.82 -3.71
CA THR A 70 -10.11 -1.43 -4.07
C THR A 70 -9.23 -1.38 -5.33
N ASP A 71 -9.75 -0.87 -6.43
CA ASP A 71 -9.01 -0.68 -7.68
C ASP A 71 -8.81 0.82 -7.95
N ILE A 72 -7.54 1.23 -8.13
CA ILE A 72 -7.12 2.60 -8.43
C ILE A 72 -6.33 2.57 -9.74
N ASN A 73 -6.94 3.01 -10.84
CA ASN A 73 -6.35 2.90 -12.18
C ASN A 73 -5.24 3.94 -12.47
N GLY A 74 -4.85 4.73 -11.47
CA GLY A 74 -3.94 5.86 -11.59
C GLY A 74 -3.17 6.07 -10.29
N LYS A 75 -3.09 7.32 -9.83
CA LYS A 75 -2.31 7.67 -8.63
C LYS A 75 -3.13 7.51 -7.35
N PHE A 76 -2.47 7.03 -6.29
CA PHE A 76 -3.00 7.00 -4.93
C PHE A 76 -2.14 7.85 -3.99
N ASP A 77 -2.67 9.00 -3.56
CA ASP A 77 -2.10 9.84 -2.51
C ASP A 77 -2.89 9.64 -1.22
N ASN A 78 -2.20 9.22 -0.15
CA ASN A 78 -2.82 8.88 1.12
C ASN A 78 -2.12 9.53 2.31
N THR A 79 -2.84 10.41 3.00
CA THR A 79 -2.43 10.97 4.29
C THR A 79 -3.32 10.48 5.44
N GLY A 80 -4.48 9.89 5.11
CA GLY A 80 -5.42 9.31 6.06
C GLY A 80 -5.30 7.80 6.19
N ALA A 81 -6.43 7.11 6.25
CA ALA A 81 -6.50 5.65 6.30
C ALA A 81 -7.31 5.07 5.14
N LEU A 82 -6.79 4.00 4.54
CA LEU A 82 -7.53 3.13 3.64
C LEU A 82 -7.45 1.70 4.14
N THR A 83 -8.60 1.10 4.43
CA THR A 83 -8.72 -0.31 4.77
C THR A 83 -9.61 -1.00 3.74
N SER A 84 -9.10 -2.06 3.12
CA SER A 84 -9.87 -2.93 2.23
C SER A 84 -9.86 -4.36 2.75
N VAL A 85 -11.02 -5.00 2.83
CA VAL A 85 -11.10 -6.39 3.29
C VAL A 85 -10.47 -7.35 2.28
N LYS A 86 -10.51 -7.00 0.99
CA LYS A 86 -9.86 -7.75 -0.09
C LYS A 86 -8.70 -6.96 -0.67
N ARG A 87 -8.13 -7.45 -1.77
CA ARG A 87 -6.96 -6.85 -2.43
C ARG A 87 -7.13 -5.35 -2.74
N ILE A 88 -6.01 -4.65 -2.70
CA ILE A 88 -5.86 -3.29 -3.22
C ILE A 88 -4.96 -3.37 -4.46
N SER A 89 -5.43 -2.84 -5.59
CA SER A 89 -4.62 -2.72 -6.81
C SER A 89 -4.51 -1.28 -7.25
N VAL A 90 -3.28 -0.81 -7.41
CA VAL A 90 -2.97 0.53 -7.90
C VAL A 90 -2.16 0.40 -9.17
N LEU A 91 -2.72 0.80 -10.31
CA LEU A 91 -2.00 0.71 -11.58
C LEU A 91 -0.84 1.71 -11.67
N GLY A 92 -0.97 2.84 -10.96
CA GLY A 92 0.06 3.87 -10.87
C GLY A 92 0.90 3.77 -9.59
N ASN A 93 1.26 4.93 -9.06
CA ASN A 93 2.12 5.06 -7.89
C ASN A 93 1.31 5.30 -6.63
N ILE A 94 1.82 4.79 -5.50
CA ILE A 94 1.36 5.09 -4.15
C ILE A 94 2.32 6.08 -3.50
N GLY A 95 1.78 7.20 -2.99
CA GLY A 95 2.44 8.07 -2.03
C GLY A 95 1.64 8.06 -0.73
N SER A 96 2.24 7.59 0.37
CA SER A 96 1.52 7.49 1.64
C SER A 96 2.31 7.99 2.84
N THR A 97 1.72 8.92 3.59
CA THR A 97 2.14 9.21 4.98
C THR A 97 1.15 8.63 5.99
N GLY A 98 0.03 8.10 5.50
CA GLY A 98 -1.03 7.50 6.30
C GLY A 98 -0.97 5.98 6.32
N ASN A 99 -2.09 5.35 6.66
CA ASN A 99 -2.21 3.90 6.81
C ASN A 99 -2.89 3.26 5.60
N ILE A 100 -2.31 2.18 5.08
CA ILE A 100 -2.90 1.34 4.03
C ILE A 100 -2.96 -0.10 4.54
N LEU A 101 -4.16 -0.63 4.70
CA LEU A 101 -4.39 -1.96 5.24
C LEU A 101 -5.22 -2.79 4.27
N THR A 102 -4.78 -4.02 4.01
CA THR A 102 -5.58 -5.04 3.34
C THR A 102 -5.34 -6.42 3.93
N ASN A 103 -6.37 -7.28 3.93
CA ASN A 103 -6.20 -8.67 4.35
C ASN A 103 -5.65 -9.56 3.21
N GLU A 104 -5.60 -9.04 1.99
CA GLU A 104 -5.07 -9.74 0.81
C GLU A 104 -3.88 -8.96 0.24
N ASP A 105 -3.71 -8.95 -1.08
CA ASP A 105 -2.53 -8.41 -1.73
C ASP A 105 -2.66 -6.90 -1.95
N LEU A 106 -1.56 -6.19 -1.75
CA LEU A 106 -1.38 -4.82 -2.23
C LEU A 106 -0.43 -4.86 -3.44
N THR A 107 -0.90 -4.35 -4.57
CA THR A 107 -0.11 -4.23 -5.81
C THR A 107 -0.01 -2.77 -6.23
N ALA A 108 1.18 -2.33 -6.64
CA ALA A 108 1.41 -1.00 -7.20
C ALA A 108 2.57 -0.98 -8.19
N LYS A 109 2.69 0.07 -9.01
CA LYS A 109 3.91 0.28 -9.79
C LYS A 109 5.07 0.69 -8.88
N ASN A 110 4.96 1.87 -8.25
CA ASN A 110 5.94 2.34 -7.28
C ASN A 110 5.25 2.74 -5.99
N THR A 111 5.90 2.50 -4.86
CA THR A 111 5.39 2.89 -3.54
C THR A 111 6.43 3.71 -2.80
N VAL A 112 6.04 4.91 -2.37
CA VAL A 112 6.80 5.74 -1.43
C VAL A 112 5.94 5.89 -0.19
N THR A 113 6.43 5.43 0.96
CA THR A 113 5.67 5.51 2.22
C THR A 113 6.53 5.92 3.39
N SER A 114 6.01 6.83 4.21
CA SER A 114 6.47 7.09 5.59
C SER A 114 5.42 6.71 6.64
N GLY A 115 4.24 6.26 6.20
CA GLY A 115 3.20 5.72 7.07
C GLY A 115 3.28 4.19 7.20
N ALA A 116 2.17 3.56 7.60
CA ALA A 116 2.10 2.11 7.77
C ALA A 116 1.43 1.40 6.59
N ILE A 117 2.02 0.30 6.14
CA ILE A 117 1.40 -0.62 5.18
C ILE A 117 1.33 -2.00 5.82
N ALA A 118 0.13 -2.58 5.86
CA ALA A 118 -0.08 -3.98 6.22
C ALA A 118 -0.87 -4.71 5.14
N ALA A 119 -0.32 -5.82 4.63
CA ALA A 119 -0.92 -6.63 3.58
C ALA A 119 -0.63 -8.11 3.79
N LYS A 120 -1.33 -9.00 3.08
CA LYS A 120 -0.87 -10.38 2.89
C LYS A 120 0.43 -10.37 2.10
N ASN A 121 0.36 -10.01 0.83
CA ASN A 121 1.55 -9.82 0.00
C ASN A 121 1.67 -8.35 -0.45
N LEU A 122 2.90 -7.84 -0.54
CA LEU A 122 3.20 -6.56 -1.18
C LEU A 122 4.00 -6.82 -2.45
N ARG A 123 3.46 -6.44 -3.62
CA ARG A 123 4.15 -6.58 -4.90
C ARG A 123 4.22 -5.24 -5.62
N VAL A 124 5.42 -4.71 -5.79
CA VAL A 124 5.67 -3.42 -6.43
C VAL A 124 6.90 -3.48 -7.33
N ASP A 125 7.07 -2.55 -8.26
CA ASP A 125 8.34 -2.42 -8.98
C ASP A 125 9.39 -1.81 -8.05
N ASN A 126 9.13 -0.62 -7.52
CA ASN A 126 10.09 0.07 -6.63
C ASN A 126 9.45 0.47 -5.31
N LEU A 127 10.20 0.31 -4.22
CA LEU A 127 9.77 0.61 -2.86
C LEU A 127 10.72 1.59 -2.18
N THR A 128 10.21 2.72 -1.70
CA THR A 128 10.90 3.60 -0.75
C THR A 128 10.09 3.65 0.54
N ASN A 129 10.69 3.15 1.63
CA ASN A 129 10.04 3.05 2.93
C ASN A 129 10.83 3.81 4.01
N ASP A 130 10.16 4.78 4.63
CA ASP A 130 10.60 5.47 5.85
C ASP A 130 9.65 5.22 7.03
N GLY A 131 8.61 4.41 6.81
CA GLY A 131 7.60 4.06 7.80
C GLY A 131 7.71 2.60 8.23
N LYS A 132 6.56 1.94 8.38
CA LYS A 132 6.48 0.53 8.76
C LYS A 132 5.72 -0.28 7.72
N ILE A 133 6.34 -1.35 7.24
CA ILE A 133 5.71 -2.32 6.35
C ILE A 133 5.65 -3.66 7.06
N SER A 134 4.49 -4.29 7.04
CA SER A 134 4.27 -5.63 7.59
C SER A 134 3.52 -6.49 6.58
N THR A 135 4.10 -7.62 6.21
CA THR A 135 3.47 -8.59 5.30
C THR A 135 3.29 -9.94 5.99
N ASN A 136 2.11 -10.52 5.85
CA ASN A 136 1.82 -11.87 6.39
C ASN A 136 2.24 -13.00 5.42
N GLY A 137 2.48 -12.65 4.16
CA GLY A 137 3.08 -13.47 3.12
C GLY A 137 4.34 -12.77 2.61
N GLU A 138 4.46 -12.62 1.30
CA GLU A 138 5.69 -12.18 0.62
C GLU A 138 5.77 -10.67 0.45
N LEU A 139 7.01 -10.17 0.38
CA LEU A 139 7.33 -8.87 -0.21
C LEU A 139 8.18 -9.08 -1.46
N THR A 140 7.69 -8.60 -2.60
CA THR A 140 8.43 -8.56 -3.86
C THR A 140 8.53 -7.13 -4.34
N ALA A 141 9.76 -6.64 -4.48
CA ALA A 141 10.07 -5.35 -5.05
C ALA A 141 11.39 -5.40 -5.79
N LYS A 142 11.46 -4.87 -7.02
CA LYS A 142 12.71 -4.86 -7.80
C LYS A 142 13.80 -4.07 -7.06
N ASP A 143 13.53 -2.79 -6.77
CA ASP A 143 14.48 -1.93 -6.05
C ASP A 143 13.85 -1.43 -4.74
N VAL A 144 14.50 -1.75 -3.61
CA VAL A 144 14.06 -1.37 -2.26
C VAL A 144 15.05 -0.36 -1.65
N LYS A 145 14.51 0.77 -1.19
CA LYS A 145 15.19 1.73 -0.32
C LYS A 145 14.46 1.80 1.00
N ASN A 146 15.13 1.45 2.09
CA ASN A 146 14.51 1.35 3.40
C ASN A 146 15.30 2.11 4.49
N THR A 147 14.67 3.12 5.07
CA THR A 147 15.14 3.80 6.29
C THR A 147 14.28 3.44 7.50
N GLY A 148 13.05 2.95 7.27
CA GLY A 148 12.11 2.49 8.29
C GLY A 148 12.22 1.01 8.63
N GLU A 149 11.08 0.38 8.92
CA GLU A 149 10.98 -1.05 9.26
C GLU A 149 10.20 -1.83 8.19
N ILE A 150 10.76 -2.94 7.72
CA ILE A 150 10.11 -3.95 6.90
C ILE A 150 10.13 -5.27 7.66
N LEU A 151 8.95 -5.80 7.95
CA LEU A 151 8.76 -7.14 8.53
C LEU A 151 7.94 -7.98 7.56
N SER A 152 8.40 -9.19 7.28
CA SER A 152 7.68 -10.14 6.45
C SER A 152 7.62 -11.50 7.12
N SER A 153 6.43 -12.10 7.17
CA SER A 153 6.30 -13.49 7.61
C SER A 153 6.71 -14.45 6.50
N GLY A 154 6.65 -14.02 5.23
CA GLY A 154 7.05 -14.78 4.06
C GLY A 154 8.35 -14.26 3.44
N LYS A 155 8.66 -14.77 2.26
CA LYS A 155 9.88 -14.43 1.52
C LYS A 155 9.95 -12.93 1.20
N ILE A 156 11.14 -12.35 1.32
CA ILE A 156 11.46 -11.05 0.74
C ILE A 156 12.33 -11.27 -0.49
N SER A 157 11.97 -10.66 -1.63
CA SER A 157 12.68 -10.83 -2.90
C SER A 157 12.81 -9.52 -3.67
N GLY A 158 13.96 -9.34 -4.34
CA GLY A 158 14.22 -8.18 -5.18
C GLY A 158 15.53 -8.23 -5.94
N SER A 159 15.78 -7.22 -6.77
CA SER A 159 17.06 -7.03 -7.46
C SER A 159 18.05 -6.23 -6.63
N SER A 160 17.60 -5.24 -5.88
CA SER A 160 18.45 -4.48 -4.96
C SER A 160 17.73 -4.13 -3.66
N LEU A 161 18.47 -4.25 -2.56
CA LEU A 161 18.07 -3.77 -1.25
C LEU A 161 19.12 -2.82 -0.70
N VAL A 162 18.76 -1.54 -0.60
CA VAL A 162 19.53 -0.51 0.10
C VAL A 162 18.78 -0.19 1.39
N THR A 163 19.40 -0.43 2.53
CA THR A 163 18.73 -0.22 3.83
C THR A 163 19.65 0.36 4.88
N SER A 164 19.20 1.42 5.53
CA SER A 164 19.74 1.89 6.80
C SER A 164 18.80 1.62 7.98
N GLY A 165 17.58 1.15 7.67
CA GLY A 165 16.60 0.72 8.65
C GLY A 165 16.64 -0.79 8.91
N LYS A 166 15.51 -1.33 9.33
CA LYS A 166 15.35 -2.74 9.68
C LYS A 166 14.60 -3.51 8.59
N VAL A 167 15.14 -4.65 8.16
CA VAL A 167 14.49 -5.58 7.22
C VAL A 167 14.60 -6.99 7.79
N GLN A 168 13.48 -7.59 8.16
CA GLN A 168 13.45 -8.96 8.70
C GLN A 168 12.39 -9.82 8.04
N THR A 169 12.74 -11.07 7.75
CA THR A 169 11.83 -12.10 7.27
C THR A 169 11.90 -13.38 8.11
N ASN A 170 10.76 -14.05 8.30
CA ASN A 170 10.71 -15.40 8.89
C ASN A 170 11.02 -16.52 7.88
N GLU A 171 11.22 -16.18 6.62
CA GLU A 171 11.53 -17.08 5.52
C GLU A 171 12.90 -16.70 4.93
N THR A 172 13.07 -16.74 3.61
CA THR A 172 14.31 -16.35 2.94
C THR A 172 14.31 -14.88 2.52
N LEU A 173 15.50 -14.30 2.44
CA LEU A 173 15.77 -13.03 1.79
C LEU A 173 16.60 -13.28 0.52
N ASP A 174 16.02 -13.03 -0.65
CA ASP A 174 16.67 -13.27 -1.94
C ASP A 174 16.89 -11.95 -2.68
N ILE A 175 18.16 -11.60 -2.93
CA ILE A 175 18.56 -10.38 -3.63
C ILE A 175 19.41 -10.74 -4.85
N ASP A 176 18.91 -10.48 -6.05
CA ASP A 176 19.59 -10.87 -7.30
C ASP A 176 20.84 -10.02 -7.59
N GLY A 177 20.95 -8.84 -6.99
CA GLY A 177 22.00 -7.86 -7.27
C GLY A 177 22.68 -7.36 -6.00
N LEU A 178 22.43 -6.09 -5.65
CA LEU A 178 23.12 -5.40 -4.57
C LEU A 178 22.32 -5.47 -3.26
N LEU A 179 22.97 -5.94 -2.21
CA LEU A 179 22.58 -5.69 -0.82
C LEU A 179 23.52 -4.64 -0.21
N ASP A 180 23.01 -3.44 0.05
CA ASP A 180 23.72 -2.36 0.74
C ASP A 180 23.05 -2.10 2.09
N ASN A 181 23.68 -2.56 3.17
CA ASN A 181 23.14 -2.56 4.52
C ASN A 181 24.00 -1.72 5.47
N SER A 182 23.40 -0.66 6.01
CA SER A 182 23.93 0.09 7.15
C SER A 182 23.02 0.02 8.38
N GLY A 183 21.97 -0.79 8.35
CA GLY A 183 21.01 -1.00 9.43
C GLY A 183 21.02 -2.45 9.93
N THR A 184 19.84 -3.05 10.08
CA THR A 184 19.70 -4.46 10.48
C THR A 184 18.96 -5.24 9.40
N VAL A 185 19.59 -6.27 8.86
CA VAL A 185 18.99 -7.21 7.92
C VAL A 185 18.97 -8.59 8.54
N GLY A 186 17.86 -9.32 8.45
CA GLY A 186 17.82 -10.70 8.92
C GLY A 186 16.81 -11.59 8.24
N ALA A 187 17.12 -12.87 8.18
CA ALA A 187 16.23 -13.92 7.71
C ALA A 187 16.29 -15.10 8.68
N ALA A 188 15.13 -15.71 8.98
CA ALA A 188 15.08 -16.92 9.79
C ALA A 188 15.39 -18.20 8.99
N LYS A 189 15.56 -18.10 7.67
CA LYS A 189 16.15 -19.13 6.82
C LYS A 189 17.42 -18.57 6.17
N ASP A 190 17.54 -18.71 4.85
CA ASP A 190 18.73 -18.27 4.12
C ASP A 190 18.63 -16.80 3.69
N ILE A 191 19.78 -16.13 3.68
CA ILE A 191 20.00 -14.90 2.91
C ILE A 191 20.80 -15.25 1.66
N SER A 192 20.20 -15.10 0.49
CA SER A 192 20.83 -15.33 -0.81
C SER A 192 21.07 -14.00 -1.52
N VAL A 193 22.32 -13.69 -1.83
CA VAL A 193 22.68 -12.51 -2.63
C VAL A 193 23.54 -12.94 -3.80
N ALA A 194 23.07 -12.71 -5.04
CA ALA A 194 23.81 -13.13 -6.24
C ALA A 194 24.85 -12.10 -6.70
N GLY A 195 24.72 -10.83 -6.29
CA GLY A 195 25.70 -9.77 -6.56
C GLY A 195 26.54 -9.41 -5.33
N ASN A 196 26.85 -8.12 -5.18
CA ASN A 196 27.70 -7.63 -4.10
C ASN A 196 26.91 -7.38 -2.81
N VAL A 197 27.58 -7.60 -1.68
CA VAL A 197 27.11 -7.19 -0.36
C VAL A 197 28.04 -6.10 0.17
N LEU A 198 27.47 -4.93 0.46
CA LEU A 198 28.11 -3.86 1.22
C LEU A 198 27.46 -3.83 2.59
N ASN A 199 28.20 -4.16 3.64
CA ASN A 199 27.66 -4.20 4.98
C ASN A 199 28.48 -3.34 5.94
N SER A 200 27.87 -2.29 6.46
CA SER A 200 28.35 -1.51 7.61
C SER A 200 27.40 -1.60 8.81
N GLY A 201 26.34 -2.39 8.70
CA GLY A 201 25.38 -2.70 9.76
C GLY A 201 25.46 -4.14 10.24
N GLU A 202 24.32 -4.70 10.64
CA GLU A 202 24.17 -6.05 11.15
C GLU A 202 23.41 -6.94 10.15
N ILE A 203 23.93 -8.14 9.92
CA ILE A 203 23.26 -9.20 9.15
C ILE A 203 23.07 -10.42 10.06
N LEU A 204 21.82 -10.84 10.22
CA LEU A 204 21.40 -11.98 11.02
C LEU A 204 20.93 -13.10 10.08
N THR A 205 21.77 -14.10 9.86
CA THR A 205 21.46 -15.28 9.03
C THR A 205 21.69 -16.56 9.83
N ASN A 206 20.96 -17.62 9.50
CA ASN A 206 21.19 -18.98 10.00
C ASN A 206 22.36 -19.67 9.29
#